data_AF-A0A2N1RW81-F1
#
_entry.id   AF-A0A2N1RW81-F1
#
_cell.length_a   1.000
_cell.length_b   1.000
_cell.length_c   1.000
_cell.angle_alpha   90.00
_cell.angle_beta   90.00
_cell.angle_gamma   90.00
#
_symmetry.space_group_name_H-M   'P 1'
#
loop_
_entity.id
_entity.type
_entity.pdbx_description
1 polymer ?
#
loop_
_entity_poly.entity_id
_entity_poly.type
_entity_poly.pdbx_seq_one_letter_code
_entity_poly.pdbx_strand_id
1 'polypeptide(L)'
;MLEQMIIDADLCIKLGSSDKYHFLLEVLPIVAKKIYMHSHAFGEVRNPMSAHKQLVNLVSQGTVFIVNETGLDPKERTVYDMTYNKLAAVMIDPQKPNKNKGETCSLAYAKVKDIPIFATDECDLQPIIDKLLNTGMNDINCLRIIDIINMAKNGQISLPRKSAKAIWVISGKNKDDFDHSVWPIF
;
A
#
# COMPACT_ATOMS: atom_id res chain seq x y z
N MET A 1 -4.69 15.15 0.74
CA MET A 1 -3.74 14.39 -0.11
C MET A 1 -2.41 14.27 0.60
N LEU A 2 -1.81 13.08 0.60
CA LEU A 2 -0.53 12.77 1.23
C LEU A 2 0.65 13.20 0.35
N GLU A 3 1.80 13.50 0.95
CA GLU A 3 2.99 13.88 0.17
C GLU A 3 3.61 12.67 -0.54
N GLN A 4 3.82 11.56 0.18
CA GLN A 4 4.38 10.35 -0.40
C GLN A 4 3.88 9.09 0.31
N MET A 5 3.81 7.99 -0.44
CA MET A 5 3.50 6.66 0.09
C MET A 5 4.23 5.57 -0.71
N ILE A 6 4.43 4.41 -0.10
CA ILE A 6 4.83 3.18 -0.78
C ILE A 6 3.70 2.15 -0.68
N ILE A 7 3.37 1.48 -1.78
CA ILE A 7 2.19 0.62 -1.88
C ILE A 7 2.57 -0.86 -1.89
N ASP A 8 1.73 -1.66 -1.25
CA ASP A 8 1.79 -3.11 -1.24
C ASP A 8 1.09 -3.74 -2.46
N ALA A 9 1.44 -4.99 -2.76
CA ALA A 9 0.83 -5.78 -3.82
C ALA A 9 -0.65 -6.08 -3.54
N ASP A 10 -1.00 -6.46 -2.31
CA ASP A 10 -2.37 -6.85 -1.98
C ASP A 10 -3.36 -5.70 -2.06
N LEU A 11 -2.93 -4.48 -1.71
CA LEU A 11 -3.73 -3.28 -1.93
C LEU A 11 -4.01 -3.07 -3.43
N CYS A 12 -2.99 -3.22 -4.28
CA CYS A 12 -3.14 -3.10 -5.72
C CYS A 12 -4.11 -4.15 -6.29
N ILE A 13 -4.00 -5.39 -5.81
CA ILE A 13 -4.85 -6.51 -6.24
C ILE A 13 -6.31 -6.24 -5.85
N LYS A 14 -6.58 -5.81 -4.61
CA LYS A 14 -7.94 -5.50 -4.13
C LYS A 14 -8.59 -4.37 -4.93
N LEU A 15 -7.91 -3.23 -5.06
CA LEU A 15 -8.44 -2.07 -5.79
C LEU A 15 -8.55 -2.32 -7.30
N GLY A 16 -7.58 -3.03 -7.87
CA GLY A 16 -7.52 -3.32 -9.29
C GLY A 16 -8.34 -4.53 -9.73
N SER A 17 -8.99 -5.23 -8.80
CA SER A 17 -9.64 -6.53 -9.07
C SER A 17 -10.80 -6.48 -10.07
N SER A 18 -11.45 -5.32 -10.23
CA SER A 18 -12.60 -5.17 -11.12
C SER A 18 -12.18 -4.90 -12.57
N ASP A 19 -12.70 -5.68 -13.51
CA ASP A 19 -12.61 -5.38 -14.95
C ASP A 19 -13.48 -4.18 -15.36
N LYS A 20 -14.55 -3.91 -14.61
CA LYS A 20 -15.53 -2.85 -14.91
C LYS A 20 -15.13 -1.49 -14.33
N TYR A 21 -14.53 -1.48 -13.15
CA TYR A 21 -14.18 -0.26 -12.43
C TYR A 21 -12.67 -0.18 -12.24
N HIS A 22 -12.08 0.93 -12.68
CA HIS A 22 -10.63 1.13 -12.62
C HIS A 22 -10.20 1.85 -11.35
N PHE A 23 -10.63 1.34 -10.19
CA PHE A 23 -10.39 2.04 -8.92
C PHE A 23 -8.91 2.19 -8.58
N LEU A 24 -8.03 1.28 -9.01
CA LEU A 24 -6.60 1.47 -8.79
C LEU A 24 -6.09 2.73 -9.53
N LEU A 25 -6.54 2.95 -10.76
CA LEU A 25 -6.21 4.14 -11.55
C LEU A 25 -6.78 5.42 -10.94
N GLU A 26 -8.00 5.36 -10.40
CA GLU A 26 -8.71 6.52 -9.87
C GLU A 26 -8.24 6.92 -8.47
N VAL A 27 -7.98 5.94 -7.59
CA VAL A 27 -7.75 6.16 -6.16
C VAL A 27 -6.32 6.56 -5.86
N LEU A 28 -5.32 5.89 -6.45
CA LEU A 28 -3.92 6.17 -6.12
C LEU A 28 -3.52 7.65 -6.37
N PRO A 29 -3.86 8.27 -7.52
CA PRO A 29 -3.46 9.65 -7.80
C PRO A 29 -4.14 10.69 -6.90
N ILE A 30 -5.32 10.38 -6.36
CA ILE A 30 -6.03 11.31 -5.46
C ILE A 30 -5.57 11.17 -4.00
N VAL A 31 -4.94 10.05 -3.64
CA VAL A 31 -4.47 9.75 -2.28
C VAL A 31 -3.12 10.41 -1.99
N ALA A 32 -2.13 10.27 -2.88
CA ALA A 32 -0.77 10.78 -2.63
C ALA A 32 -0.13 11.39 -3.89
N LYS A 33 0.76 12.38 -3.70
CA LYS A 33 1.49 13.02 -4.79
C LYS A 33 2.61 12.16 -5.37
N LYS A 34 3.37 11.47 -4.51
CA LYS A 34 4.44 10.54 -4.90
C LYS A 34 4.11 9.14 -4.44
N ILE A 35 4.11 8.19 -5.38
CA ILE A 35 3.68 6.83 -5.11
C ILE A 35 4.81 5.90 -5.53
N TYR A 36 5.33 5.15 -4.57
CA TYR A 36 6.40 4.19 -4.79
C TYR A 36 5.84 2.78 -4.72
N MET A 37 6.47 1.85 -5.43
CA MET A 37 6.23 0.42 -5.25
C MET A 37 7.55 -0.33 -5.37
N HIS A 38 7.84 -1.20 -4.42
CA HIS A 38 9.05 -2.02 -4.51
C HIS A 38 8.93 -3.01 -5.68
N SER A 39 10.01 -3.25 -6.41
CA SER A 39 10.04 -4.15 -7.57
C SER A 39 9.56 -5.57 -7.26
N HIS A 40 9.87 -6.08 -6.06
CA HIS A 40 9.33 -7.35 -5.55
C HIS A 40 7.80 -7.33 -5.43
N ALA A 41 7.22 -6.33 -4.78
CA ALA A 41 5.76 -6.19 -4.66
C ALA A 41 5.11 -6.00 -6.05
N PHE A 42 5.73 -5.22 -6.93
CA PHE A 42 5.26 -5.07 -8.31
C PHE A 42 5.21 -6.42 -9.05
N GLY A 43 6.24 -7.25 -8.86
CA GLY A 43 6.32 -8.58 -9.45
C GLY A 43 5.30 -9.59 -8.92
N GLU A 44 4.65 -9.31 -7.77
CA GLU A 44 3.60 -10.13 -7.16
C GLU A 44 2.21 -9.82 -7.77
N VAL A 45 1.98 -8.60 -8.27
CA VAL A 45 0.71 -8.20 -8.92
C VAL A 45 0.63 -8.77 -10.33
N ARG A 46 0.33 -10.07 -10.42
CA ARG A 46 0.15 -10.79 -11.70
C ARG A 46 -1.31 -11.14 -11.96
N ASN A 47 -2.06 -11.43 -10.90
CA ASN A 47 -3.47 -11.77 -10.97
C ASN A 47 -4.26 -10.97 -9.94
N PRO A 48 -5.46 -10.49 -10.28
CA PRO A 48 -6.10 -10.59 -11.59
C PRO A 48 -5.44 -9.68 -12.65
N MET A 49 -5.59 -10.03 -13.94
CA MET A 49 -5.01 -9.27 -15.06
C MET A 49 -5.49 -7.81 -15.13
N SER A 50 -6.69 -7.53 -14.63
CA SER A 50 -7.22 -6.17 -14.45
C SER A 50 -6.31 -5.31 -13.57
N ALA A 51 -5.92 -5.82 -12.40
CA ALA A 51 -5.04 -5.12 -11.47
C ALA A 51 -3.66 -4.88 -12.09
N HIS A 52 -3.10 -5.89 -12.74
CA HIS A 52 -1.81 -5.78 -13.42
C HIS A 52 -1.83 -4.69 -14.52
N LYS A 53 -2.85 -4.69 -15.39
CA LYS A 53 -2.98 -3.68 -16.46
C LYS A 53 -3.10 -2.27 -15.90
N GLN A 54 -3.89 -2.08 -14.85
CA GLN A 54 -4.05 -0.77 -14.20
C GLN A 54 -2.72 -0.30 -13.58
N LEU A 55 -2.00 -1.18 -12.89
CA LEU A 55 -0.71 -0.85 -12.29
C LEU A 55 0.35 -0.51 -13.34
N VAL A 56 0.47 -1.30 -14.41
CA VAL A 56 1.39 -1.00 -15.53
C VAL A 56 1.08 0.35 -16.17
N ASN A 57 -0.21 0.69 -16.31
CA ASN A 57 -0.63 1.99 -16.82
C ASN A 57 -0.13 3.12 -15.91
N LEU A 58 -0.36 3.03 -14.59
CA LEU A 58 0.14 4.02 -13.62
C LEU A 58 1.66 4.18 -13.65
N VAL A 59 2.40 3.09 -13.85
CA VAL A 59 3.86 3.14 -14.01
C VAL A 59 4.23 3.83 -15.31
N SER A 60 3.58 3.49 -16.43
CA SER A 60 3.86 4.11 -17.74
C SER A 60 3.55 5.61 -17.78
N GLN A 61 2.58 6.07 -16.98
CA GLN A 61 2.22 7.48 -16.85
C GLN A 61 3.14 8.25 -15.88
N GLY A 62 4.05 7.57 -15.18
CA GLY A 62 4.90 8.20 -14.17
C GLY A 62 4.17 8.52 -12.87
N THR A 63 3.00 7.93 -12.63
CA THR A 63 2.23 8.10 -11.39
C THR A 63 2.75 7.21 -10.27
N VAL A 64 3.17 5.98 -10.62
CA VAL A 64 3.80 5.02 -9.69
C VAL A 64 5.26 4.79 -10.09
N PHE A 65 6.17 5.00 -9.16
CA PHE A 65 7.61 4.81 -9.34
C PHE A 65 8.05 3.45 -8.81
N ILE A 66 8.57 2.60 -9.69
CA ILE A 66 9.14 1.31 -9.28
C ILE A 66 10.54 1.54 -8.71
N VAL A 67 10.75 1.07 -7.48
CA VAL A 67 11.99 1.24 -6.73
C VAL A 67 12.57 -0.09 -6.29
N ASN A 68 13.86 -0.10 -5.99
CA ASN A 68 14.54 -1.24 -5.41
C ASN A 68 15.81 -0.79 -4.66
N GLU A 69 16.42 -1.73 -3.94
CA GLU A 69 17.62 -1.53 -3.13
C GLU A 69 18.91 -1.27 -3.93
N THR A 70 18.91 -1.50 -5.25
CA THR A 70 20.07 -1.26 -6.11
C THR A 70 20.23 0.23 -6.48
N GLY A 71 19.15 1.01 -6.34
CA GLY A 71 19.18 2.46 -6.53
C GLY A 71 19.59 3.26 -5.28
N LEU A 72 19.93 2.59 -4.18
CA LEU A 72 20.35 3.23 -2.93
C LEU A 72 21.86 3.50 -2.93
N ASP A 73 22.27 4.62 -2.33
CA ASP A 73 23.70 4.88 -2.10
C ASP A 73 24.29 3.92 -1.03
N PRO A 74 25.62 3.82 -0.86
CA PRO A 74 26.21 2.86 0.08
C PRO A 74 25.76 3.01 1.55
N LYS A 75 25.48 4.25 2.00
CA LYS A 75 24.99 4.51 3.36
C LYS A 75 23.53 4.10 3.48
N GLU A 76 22.71 4.52 2.53
CA GLU A 76 21.30 4.12 2.43
C GLU A 76 21.17 2.59 2.37
N ARG A 77 22.03 1.93 1.60
CA ARG A 77 22.05 0.47 1.45
C ARG A 77 22.37 -0.24 2.76
N THR A 78 23.31 0.28 3.53
CA THR A 78 23.63 -0.28 4.85
C THR A 78 22.43 -0.21 5.78
N VAL A 79 21.72 0.93 5.81
CA VAL A 79 20.48 1.08 6.61
C VAL A 79 19.38 0.16 6.11
N TYR A 80 19.24 0.04 4.79
CA TYR A 80 18.28 -0.88 4.16
C TYR A 80 18.53 -2.33 4.60
N ASP A 81 19.76 -2.84 4.46
CA ASP A 81 20.08 -4.24 4.77
C ASP A 81 19.86 -4.54 6.27
N MET A 82 20.23 -3.62 7.16
CA MET A 82 19.94 -3.75 8.61
C MET A 82 18.44 -3.79 8.88
N THR A 83 17.66 -2.90 8.25
CA THR A 83 16.21 -2.81 8.42
C THR A 83 15.51 -4.05 7.87
N TYR A 84 15.90 -4.48 6.67
CA TYR A 84 15.42 -5.70 6.03
C TYR A 84 15.67 -6.92 6.90
N ASN A 85 16.90 -7.10 7.40
CA ASN A 85 17.23 -8.26 8.25
C ASN A 85 16.40 -8.28 9.54
N LYS A 86 16.16 -7.12 10.15
CA LYS A 86 15.32 -6.99 11.36
C LYS A 86 13.87 -7.39 11.07
N LEU A 87 13.31 -6.95 9.95
CA LEU A 87 11.94 -7.29 9.55
C LEU A 87 11.83 -8.76 9.13
N ALA A 88 12.77 -9.26 8.32
CA ALA A 88 12.80 -10.63 7.82
C ALA A 88 12.80 -11.66 8.95
N ALA A 89 13.50 -11.39 10.06
CA ALA A 89 13.53 -12.26 11.24
C ALA A 89 12.15 -12.47 11.90
N VAL A 90 11.17 -11.61 11.61
CA VAL A 90 9.81 -11.66 12.18
C VAL A 90 8.76 -11.96 11.11
N MET A 91 8.89 -11.36 9.93
CA MET A 91 7.86 -11.38 8.88
C MET A 91 8.04 -12.51 7.86
N ILE A 92 9.25 -13.06 7.69
CA ILE A 92 9.53 -14.07 6.68
C ILE A 92 9.61 -15.45 7.35
N ASP A 93 8.73 -16.35 6.92
CA ASP A 93 8.78 -17.76 7.27
C ASP A 93 9.91 -18.45 6.45
N PRO A 94 10.91 -19.10 7.10
CA PRO A 94 11.96 -19.82 6.39
C PRO A 94 11.45 -20.91 5.44
N GLN A 95 10.28 -21.50 5.71
CA GLN A 95 9.64 -22.49 4.84
C GLN A 95 8.95 -21.86 3.63
N LYS A 96 8.66 -20.55 3.69
CA LYS A 96 8.00 -19.78 2.62
C LYS A 96 8.71 -18.44 2.44
N PRO A 97 9.98 -18.43 2.01
CA PRO A 97 10.83 -17.23 2.02
C PRO A 97 10.37 -16.13 1.06
N ASN A 98 9.48 -16.45 0.12
CA ASN A 98 8.89 -15.47 -0.79
C ASN A 98 7.58 -14.88 -0.26
N LYS A 99 6.99 -15.48 0.78
CA LYS A 99 5.81 -14.91 1.44
C LYS A 99 6.25 -13.67 2.22
N ASN A 100 5.52 -12.56 2.07
CA ASN A 100 5.80 -11.26 2.70
C ASN A 100 7.12 -10.60 2.26
N LYS A 101 7.78 -11.10 1.20
CA LYS A 101 9.03 -10.51 0.70
C LYS A 101 8.80 -9.13 0.12
N GLY A 102 7.74 -8.94 -0.68
CA GLY A 102 7.33 -7.64 -1.19
C GLY A 102 7.13 -6.60 -0.07
N GLU A 103 6.39 -6.97 0.98
CA GLU A 103 6.14 -6.12 2.16
C GLU A 103 7.43 -5.78 2.91
N THR A 104 8.25 -6.78 3.20
CA THR A 104 9.51 -6.64 3.94
C THR A 104 10.46 -5.67 3.21
N CYS A 105 10.63 -5.86 1.90
CA CYS A 105 11.45 -4.97 1.08
C CYS A 105 10.86 -3.55 1.00
N SER A 106 9.53 -3.42 0.88
CA SER A 106 8.85 -2.13 0.81
C SER A 106 9.02 -1.33 2.11
N LEU A 107 8.84 -1.96 3.27
CA LEU A 107 9.01 -1.33 4.57
C LEU A 107 10.47 -0.92 4.83
N ALA A 108 11.43 -1.77 4.47
CA ALA A 108 12.84 -1.43 4.58
C ALA A 108 13.21 -0.23 3.70
N TYR A 109 12.72 -0.19 2.46
CA TYR A 109 12.91 0.94 1.56
C TYR A 109 12.25 2.22 2.09
N ALA A 110 11.02 2.11 2.59
CA ALA A 110 10.27 3.22 3.16
C ALA A 110 11.03 3.88 4.31
N LYS A 111 11.64 3.08 5.20
CA LYS A 111 12.40 3.59 6.34
C LYS A 111 13.63 4.39 5.90
N VAL A 112 14.33 3.92 4.88
CA VAL A 112 15.55 4.56 4.35
C VAL A 112 15.24 5.87 3.65
N LYS A 113 14.14 5.93 2.89
CA LYS A 113 13.73 7.10 2.11
C LYS A 113 12.75 8.03 2.83
N ASP A 114 12.54 7.80 4.13
CA ASP A 114 11.61 8.57 4.96
C ASP A 114 10.19 8.68 4.36
N ILE A 115 9.68 7.55 3.86
CA ILE A 115 8.32 7.44 3.33
C ILE A 115 7.40 7.08 4.51
N PRO A 116 6.53 8.00 4.96
CA PRO A 116 5.82 7.85 6.22
C PRO A 116 4.57 6.96 6.11
N ILE A 117 4.19 6.56 4.90
CA ILE A 117 2.96 5.84 4.63
C ILE A 117 3.27 4.55 3.87
N PHE A 118 2.88 3.42 4.45
CA PHE A 118 2.85 2.13 3.78
C PHE A 118 1.39 1.74 3.51
N ALA A 119 0.99 1.74 2.24
CA ALA A 119 -0.39 1.45 1.88
C ALA A 119 -0.58 -0.06 1.72
N THR A 120 -1.30 -0.67 2.66
CA THR A 120 -1.60 -2.11 2.74
C THR A 120 -3.00 -2.29 3.32
N ASP A 121 -3.66 -3.44 3.09
CA ASP A 121 -4.94 -3.77 3.75
C ASP A 121 -4.77 -4.87 4.83
N GLU A 122 -3.52 -5.15 5.26
CA GLU A 122 -3.18 -6.04 6.39
C GLU A 122 -3.43 -5.31 7.73
N CYS A 123 -4.30 -5.86 8.59
CA CYS A 123 -4.65 -5.21 9.86
C CYS A 123 -3.58 -5.40 10.95
N ASP A 124 -2.81 -6.48 10.88
CA ASP A 124 -1.88 -6.88 11.94
C ASP A 124 -0.46 -6.33 11.73
N LEU A 125 -0.25 -5.57 10.65
CA LEU A 125 1.09 -5.08 10.30
C LEU A 125 1.51 -3.85 11.09
N GLN A 126 0.59 -2.93 11.43
CA GLN A 126 0.95 -1.71 12.17
C GLN A 126 1.65 -2.02 13.51
N PRO A 127 1.17 -2.95 14.36
CA PRO A 127 1.88 -3.32 15.59
C PRO A 127 3.30 -3.85 15.37
N ILE A 128 3.55 -4.54 14.25
CA ILE A 128 4.89 -5.04 13.89
C ILE A 128 5.79 -3.87 13.51
N ILE A 129 5.29 -2.94 12.71
CA ILE A 129 6.01 -1.71 12.33
C ILE A 129 6.32 -0.88 13.58
N ASP A 130 5.35 -0.71 14.47
CA ASP A 130 5.52 0.06 15.71
C ASP A 130 6.63 -0.53 16.59
N LYS A 131 6.67 -1.86 16.71
CA LYS A 131 7.67 -2.56 17.53
C LYS A 131 9.06 -2.55 16.89
N LEU A 132 9.16 -2.66 15.57
CA LEU A 132 10.43 -2.89 14.89
C LEU A 132 11.04 -1.64 14.27
N LEU A 133 10.23 -0.71 13.78
CA LEU A 133 10.67 0.41 12.94
C LEU A 133 10.35 1.78 13.55
N ASN A 134 9.21 1.94 14.20
CA ASN A 134 8.81 3.25 14.72
C ASN A 134 9.53 3.54 16.04
N THR A 135 10.21 4.68 16.08
CA THR A 135 11.03 5.11 17.22
C THR A 135 10.77 6.56 17.57
N GLY A 136 9.75 7.20 16.97
CA GLY A 136 9.50 8.64 17.02
C GLY A 136 10.25 9.42 15.93
N MET A 137 11.01 8.74 15.07
CA MET A 137 11.74 9.34 13.95
C MET A 137 11.48 8.54 12.68
N ASN A 138 11.03 9.21 11.63
CA ASN A 138 10.71 8.62 10.33
C ASN A 138 9.76 7.43 10.48
N ASP A 139 8.73 7.63 11.30
CA ASP A 139 7.76 6.59 11.62
C ASP A 139 6.86 6.31 10.41
N ILE A 140 6.50 5.04 10.24
CA ILE A 140 5.70 4.53 9.14
C ILE A 140 4.32 4.18 9.68
N ASN A 141 3.29 4.67 9.00
CA ASN A 141 1.90 4.36 9.29
C ASN A 141 1.27 3.60 8.12
N CYS A 142 0.52 2.56 8.44
CA CYS A 142 -0.28 1.82 7.49
C CYS A 142 -1.46 2.67 7.02
N LEU A 143 -1.67 2.74 5.71
CA LEU A 143 -2.89 3.30 5.11
C LEU A 143 -3.71 2.16 4.51
N ARG A 144 -4.83 1.82 5.15
CA ARG A 144 -5.73 0.76 4.70
C ARG A 144 -6.89 1.30 3.88
N ILE A 145 -7.65 0.39 3.28
CA ILE A 145 -8.82 0.75 2.47
C ILE A 145 -9.86 1.51 3.30
N ILE A 146 -10.04 1.13 4.57
CA ILE A 146 -10.91 1.87 5.50
C ILE A 146 -10.43 3.31 5.71
N ASP A 147 -9.12 3.53 5.75
CA ASP A 147 -8.53 4.85 5.96
C ASP A 147 -8.72 5.73 4.72
N ILE A 148 -8.56 5.18 3.51
CA ILE A 148 -8.89 5.86 2.25
C ILE A 148 -10.37 6.25 2.20
N ILE A 149 -11.27 5.36 2.62
CA ILE A 149 -12.72 5.65 2.68
C ILE A 149 -13.01 6.75 3.69
N ASN A 150 -12.36 6.72 4.87
CA ASN A 150 -12.50 7.76 5.88
C ASN A 150 -11.97 9.11 5.36
N MET A 151 -10.87 9.12 4.60
CA MET A 151 -10.39 10.32 3.93
C MET A 151 -11.44 10.90 2.96
N ALA A 152 -12.11 10.04 2.19
CA ALA A 152 -13.18 10.46 1.30
C ALA A 152 -14.39 11.01 2.06
N LYS A 153 -14.82 10.30 3.11
CA LYS A 153 -15.93 10.70 3.98
C LYS A 153 -15.70 12.07 4.62
N ASN A 154 -14.45 12.34 5.03
CA ASN A 154 -14.05 13.60 5.66
C ASN A 154 -13.69 14.70 4.65
N GLY A 155 -13.90 14.49 3.35
CA GLY A 155 -13.62 15.48 2.30
C GLY A 155 -12.13 15.72 2.03
N GLN A 156 -11.23 14.87 2.54
CA GLN A 156 -9.78 15.00 2.35
C GLN A 156 -9.31 14.54 0.96
N ILE A 157 -10.11 13.71 0.29
CA ILE A 157 -9.95 13.29 -1.10
C ILE A 157 -11.32 13.30 -1.80
N SER A 158 -11.32 13.58 -3.10
CA SER A 158 -12.54 13.61 -3.91
C SER A 158 -12.88 12.21 -4.43
N LEU A 159 -13.56 11.42 -3.60
CA LEU A 159 -14.08 10.10 -3.96
C LEU A 159 -15.56 10.00 -3.57
N PRO A 160 -16.49 9.83 -4.55
CA PRO A 160 -17.91 9.73 -4.24
C PRO A 160 -18.22 8.54 -3.33
N ARG A 161 -19.20 8.70 -2.42
CA ARG A 161 -19.65 7.63 -1.52
C ARG A 161 -19.97 6.32 -2.25
N LYS A 162 -20.57 6.40 -3.45
CA LYS A 162 -20.88 5.24 -4.29
C LYS A 162 -19.62 4.47 -4.70
N SER A 163 -18.55 5.18 -5.08
CA SER A 163 -17.25 4.58 -5.42
C SER A 163 -16.57 4.02 -4.18
N ALA A 164 -16.57 4.76 -3.06
CA ALA A 164 -16.05 4.28 -1.77
C ALA A 164 -16.73 2.97 -1.32
N LYS A 165 -18.06 2.88 -1.47
CA LYS A 165 -18.83 1.67 -1.19
C LYS A 165 -18.47 0.51 -2.11
N ALA A 166 -18.28 0.78 -3.41
CA ALA A 166 -17.87 -0.25 -4.35
C ALA A 166 -16.47 -0.79 -4.00
N ILE A 167 -15.53 0.09 -3.67
CA ILE A 167 -14.18 -0.26 -3.19
C ILE A 167 -14.25 -1.15 -1.94
N TRP A 168 -15.09 -0.81 -0.97
CA TRP A 168 -15.31 -1.61 0.23
C TRP A 168 -15.73 -3.05 -0.09
N VAL A 169 -16.72 -3.20 -0.97
CA VAL A 169 -17.29 -4.51 -1.34
C VAL A 169 -16.30 -5.35 -2.15
N ILE A 170 -15.60 -4.77 -3.14
CA ILE A 170 -14.62 -5.54 -3.94
C ILE A 170 -13.41 -5.99 -3.10
N SER A 171 -13.17 -5.30 -1.98
CA SER A 171 -12.13 -5.67 -1.00
C SER A 171 -12.57 -6.81 -0.08
N GLY A 172 -13.71 -7.46 -0.39
CA GLY A 172 -14.24 -8.59 0.35
C GLY A 172 -15.01 -8.22 1.63
N LYS A 173 -15.32 -6.94 1.84
CA LYS A 173 -15.96 -6.46 3.08
C LYS A 173 -17.48 -6.34 2.92
N ASN A 174 -18.21 -6.47 4.03
CA ASN A 174 -19.68 -6.56 4.02
C ASN A 174 -20.32 -5.22 3.61
N LYS A 175 -21.26 -5.26 2.66
CA LYS A 175 -21.97 -4.08 2.14
C LYS A 175 -22.84 -3.39 3.19
N ASP A 176 -23.54 -4.16 4.02
CA ASP A 176 -24.44 -3.61 5.04
C ASP A 176 -23.61 -2.92 6.13
N ASP A 177 -22.47 -3.48 6.52
CA ASP A 177 -21.54 -2.81 7.45
C ASP A 177 -21.08 -1.43 6.92
N PHE A 178 -20.92 -1.29 5.60
CA PHE A 178 -20.62 0.02 5.02
C PHE A 178 -21.72 1.05 5.27
N ASP A 179 -22.98 0.65 5.05
CA ASP A 179 -24.14 1.54 5.16
C ASP A 179 -24.54 1.84 6.61
N HIS A 180 -24.13 1.01 7.58
CA HIS A 180 -24.49 1.20 8.99
C HIS A 180 -23.34 1.78 9.84
N SER A 181 -22.10 1.35 9.58
CA SER A 181 -20.95 1.66 10.44
C SER A 181 -19.94 2.61 9.79
N VAL A 182 -19.57 2.33 8.53
CA VAL A 182 -18.46 3.04 7.87
C VAL A 182 -18.88 4.42 7.38
N TRP A 183 -19.90 4.48 6.53
CA TRP A 183 -20.42 5.74 5.99
C TRP A 183 -21.95 5.70 5.90
N PRO A 184 -22.66 6.01 7.00
CA PRO A 184 -24.11 5.95 7.05
C PRO A 184 -24.82 6.85 6.03
N ILE A 185 -26.00 6.42 5.58
CA ILE A 185 -26.95 7.27 4.85
C ILE A 185 -27.88 7.84 5.92
N PHE A 186 -27.72 9.13 6.20
CA PHE A 186 -28.69 9.88 7.00
C PHE A 186 -29.78 10.46 6.07
#